data_AF-A0A811SHP6-F1
#
_entry.id   AF-A0A811SHP6-F1
#
_cell.length_a   1.000
_cell.length_b   1.000
_cell.length_c   1.000
_cell.angle_alpha   90.00
_cell.angle_beta   90.00
_cell.angle_gamma   90.00
#
_symmetry.space_group_name_H-M   'P 1'
#
loop_
_entity.id
_entity.type
_entity.pdbx_description
1 polymer ?
#
loop_
_entity_poly.entity_id
_entity_poly.type
_entity_poly.pdbx_seq_one_letter_code
_entity_poly.pdbx_strand_id
1 'polypeptide(L)' 'MALLIEPWYQHFFSRGLERRVKYWPVTEMGMCESIRDAVDWGNANPGEAERVSRRGQRLV' A
#
# COMPACT_ATOMS: atom_id res chain seq x y z
N MET A 1 6.48 4.34 2.43
CA MET A 1 5.52 3.37 1.86
C MET A 1 4.29 3.34 2.75
N ALA A 2 3.09 3.43 2.18
CA ALA A 2 1.84 3.28 2.92
C ALA A 2 1.26 1.88 2.69
N LEU A 3 0.88 1.19 3.76
CA LEU A 3 0.21 -0.12 3.72
C LEU A 3 -1.29 0.06 3.93
N LEU A 4 -2.11 -0.65 3.15
CA LEU A 4 -3.55 -0.70 3.34
C LEU A 4 -4.00 -2.15 3.33
N ILE A 5 -4.66 -2.58 4.41
CA ILE A 5 -5.32 -3.88 4.44
C ILE A 5 -6.45 -3.85 3.42
N GLU A 6 -6.50 -4.86 2.54
CA GLU A 6 -7.50 -4.91 1.48
C GLU A 6 -8.91 -4.81 2.07
N PRO A 7 -9.62 -3.71 1.81
CA PRO A 7 -10.89 -3.48 2.46
C PRO A 7 -12.00 -4.23 1.72
N TRP A 8 -12.87 -4.90 2.46
CA TRP A 8 -14.11 -5.48 1.92
C TRP A 8 -15.10 -4.41 1.44
N TYR A 9 -15.02 -3.22 2.04
CA TYR A 9 -15.91 -2.09 1.76
C TYR A 9 -15.13 -0.85 1.34
N GLN A 10 -15.55 -0.21 0.25
CA GLN A 10 -14.90 0.99 -0.28
C GLN A 10 -15.67 2.26 0.06
N HIS A 11 -15.04 3.18 0.78
CA HIS A 11 -15.53 4.54 1.01
C HIS A 11 -15.15 5.48 -0.16
N PHE A 12 -15.76 6.67 -0.23
CA PHE A 12 -15.55 7.65 -1.32
C PHE A 12 -14.06 7.88 -1.64
N PHE A 13 -13.23 8.10 -0.62
CA PHE A 13 -11.79 8.32 -0.79
C PHE A 13 -10.99 7.07 -1.19
N SER A 14 -11.49 5.87 -0.86
CA SER A 14 -10.80 4.62 -1.22
C SER A 14 -10.89 4.30 -2.72
N ARG A 15 -11.90 4.83 -3.42
CA ARG A 15 -12.06 4.63 -4.87
C ARG A 15 -10.96 5.29 -5.70
N GLY A 16 -10.35 6.36 -5.17
CA GLY A 16 -9.23 7.05 -5.82
C GLY A 16 -7.87 6.41 -5.52
N LEU A 17 -7.81 5.46 -4.58
CA LEU A 17 -6.58 4.78 -4.20
C LEU A 17 -6.38 3.56 -5.10
N GLU A 18 -5.47 3.69 -6.07
CA GLU A 18 -5.05 2.57 -6.92
C GLU A 18 -3.99 1.71 -6.22
N ARG A 19 -4.24 0.40 -6.20
CA ARG A 19 -3.38 -0.64 -5.62
C ARG A 19 -2.00 -0.63 -6.28
N ARG A 20 -0.94 -0.72 -5.48
CA ARG A 20 0.49 -0.68 -5.87
C ARG A 20 0.96 0.61 -6.57
N VAL A 21 0.07 1.55 -6.85
CA VAL A 21 0.43 2.88 -7.39
C VAL A 21 0.50 3.91 -6.28
N LYS A 22 -0.47 3.90 -5.37
CA LYS A 22 -0.64 4.87 -4.27
C LYS A 22 -0.49 4.25 -2.88
N TYR A 23 -0.70 2.94 -2.76
CA TYR A 23 -0.49 2.18 -1.52
C TYR A 23 -0.09 0.74 -1.83
N TRP A 24 0.48 0.05 -0.84
CA TRP A 24 0.77 -1.37 -0.93
C TRP A 24 -0.35 -2.19 -0.25
N PRO A 25 -0.98 -3.12 -0.97
CA PRO A 25 -2.06 -3.94 -0.43
C PRO A 25 -1.51 -4.98 0.55
N VAL A 26 -2.22 -5.17 1.66
CA VAL A 26 -1.95 -6.23 2.64
C VAL A 26 -3.17 -7.13 2.71
N THR A 27 -2.98 -8.44 2.54
CA THR A 27 -4.07 -9.40 2.65
C THR A 27 -4.48 -9.60 4.10
N GLU A 28 -5.78 -9.74 4.35
CA GLU A 28 -6.28 -10.03 5.70
C GLU A 28 -5.88 -11.45 6.15
N MET A 29 -6.03 -12.43 5.25
CA MET A 29 -5.47 -13.77 5.45
C MET A 29 -3.96 -13.72 5.27
N GLY A 30 -3.20 -14.18 6.28
CA GLY A 30 -1.73 -14.16 6.22
C GLY A 30 -1.11 -12.77 6.36
N MET A 31 -1.77 -11.87 7.11
CA MET A 31 -1.35 -10.46 7.26
C MET A 31 0.12 -10.29 7.64
N CYS A 32 0.64 -11.08 8.58
CA CYS A 32 2.04 -10.99 9.02
C CYS A 32 3.03 -11.28 7.87
N GLU A 33 2.75 -12.29 7.05
CA GLU A 33 3.58 -12.65 5.90
C GLU A 33 3.48 -11.58 4.82
N SER A 34 2.26 -11.11 4.53
CA SER A 34 2.04 -10.05 3.55
C SER A 34 2.72 -8.73 3.94
N ILE A 35 2.76 -8.39 5.23
CA ILE A 35 3.49 -7.21 5.73
C ILE A 35 4.99 -7.43 5.61
N ARG A 36 5.51 -8.62 5.98
CA ARG A 36 6.94 -8.93 5.87
C ARG A 36 7.40 -8.79 4.42
N ASP A 37 6.68 -9.38 3.48
CA ASP A 37 7.01 -9.31 2.05
C ASP A 37 6.97 -7.87 1.53
N ALA A 38 6.01 -7.07 2.01
CA ALA A 38 5.94 -5.64 1.68
C ALA A 38 7.15 -4.86 2.19
N VAL A 39 7.57 -5.13 3.44
CA VAL A 39 8.73 -4.49 4.08
C VAL A 39 10.02 -4.90 3.36
N ASP A 40 10.20 -6.19 3.09
CA ASP A 40 11.38 -6.71 2.39
C ASP A 40 11.49 -6.11 0.98
N TRP A 41 10.37 -6.03 0.25
CA TRP A 41 10.33 -5.37 -1.04
C TRP A 41 10.64 -3.87 -0.95
N GLY A 42 10.08 -3.16 0.05
CA GLY A 42 10.30 -1.74 0.26
C GLY A 42 11.74 -1.40 0.64
N ASN A 43 12.38 -2.26 1.43
CA ASN A 43 13.79 -2.17 1.79
C ASN A 43 14.70 -2.42 0.58
N ALA A 44 14.32 -3.34 -0.31
CA ALA A 44 15.05 -3.58 -1.56
C ALA A 44 14.82 -2.48 -2.62
N ASN A 45 13.71 -1.74 -2.56
CA ASN A 45 13.31 -0.74 -3.56
C ASN A 45 12.94 0.62 -2.93
N PRO A 46 13.88 1.31 -2.25
CA PRO A 46 13.57 2.51 -1.47
C PRO A 46 12.99 3.66 -2.32
N GLY A 47 13.52 3.90 -3.53
CA GLY A 47 13.03 4.98 -4.40
C GLY A 47 11.60 4.75 -4.90
N GLU A 48 11.24 3.50 -5.20
CA GLU A 48 9.88 3.15 -5.62
C GLU A 48 8.91 3.20 -4.44
N ALA A 49 9.34 2.73 -3.27
CA ALA A 49 8.60 2.80 -2.03
C ALA A 49 8.28 4.25 -1.62
N GLU A 50 9.20 5.18 -1.86
CA GLU A 50 9.00 6.62 -1.68
C GLU A 50 8.01 7.18 -2.71
N ARG A 51 8.18 6.83 -3.99
CA ARG A 51 7.31 7.28 -5.08
C ARG A 51 5.85 6.88 -4.83
N VAL A 52 5.61 5.64 -4.39
CA VAL A 52 4.27 5.15 -4.01
C VAL A 52 3.71 5.98 -2.86
N SER A 53 4.50 6.22 -1.81
CA SER A 53 4.09 7.04 -0.66
C SER A 53 3.72 8.47 -1.08
N ARG A 54 4.53 9.14 -1.90
CA ARG A 54 4.26 10.51 -2.38
C ARG A 54 3.00 10.57 -3.24
N ARG A 55 2.75 9.56 -4.07
CA ARG A 55 1.51 9.46 -4.87
C ARG A 55 0.28 9.28 -4.00
N GLY A 56 0.38 8.48 -2.93
CA GLY A 56 -0.70 8.31 -1.95
C GLY A 56 -1.02 9.60 -1.18
N GLN A 57 0.01 10.34 -0.76
CA GLN A 57 -0.16 11.62 -0.04
C GLN A 57 -0.85 12.70 -0.87
N ARG A 58 -0.66 12.73 -2.18
CA ARG A 58 -1.25 13.75 -3.07
C ARG A 58 -2.77 13.63 -3.27
N LEU A 59 -3.37 12.54 -2.78
CA LEU A 59 -4.82 12.29 -2.88
C LEU A 59 -5.61 12.75 -1.66
N VAL A 60 -4.93 13.16 -0.59
CA VAL A 60 -5.53 13.71 0.63
C VAL A 60 -5.63 15.22 0.52
#